data_AF-A0A3D1QWF7-F1
#
_entry.id   AF-A0A3D1QWF7-F1
#
_cell.length_a   1.000
_cell.length_b   1.000
_cell.length_c   1.000
_cell.angle_alpha   90.00
_cell.angle_beta   90.00
_cell.angle_gamma   90.00
#
_symmetry.space_group_name_H-M   'P 1'
#
loop_
_entity.id
_entity.type
_entity.pdbx_description
1 polymer ?
#
loop_
_entity_poly.entity_id
_entity_poly.type
_entity_poly.pdbx_seq_one_letter_code
_entity_poly.pdbx_strand_id
1 'polypeptide(L)'
;PPRRNFPGSRWQDVLREIKRETIEPAQMTDHYTSRIAQLEEIVRKHDLVTMPSRGVRIRTTSDAESVADPVPHVDPAGLIAGGGELSFVIPLVADGRADEDFSFEAISWTVTAHEGRPGHELQMTAMKERGLSLARRLFALNAANVEGWAVYSEMLVAPFIPEEARFVGLHNLALRQARAYLDPALNLGQIQPDEALALLTSFGFSRSFAEKELDRYLFDTPGRDGAYYYGLLRMKELRAAAEKQLGPRFNLRRFHDAVLAQGALPFSLLTPAVLEDLSAEASPKRGPGL
;
A
#
# COMPACT_ATOMS: atom_id res chain seq x y z
N PRO A 1 -20.54 2.84 -15.98
CA PRO A 1 -19.84 3.83 -16.85
C PRO A 1 -19.80 3.34 -18.31
N PRO A 2 -20.00 4.20 -19.32
CA PRO A 2 -19.79 3.82 -20.72
C PRO A 2 -18.32 3.42 -20.91
N ARG A 3 -18.07 2.29 -21.58
CA ARG A 3 -16.70 1.85 -21.89
C ARG A 3 -16.04 2.89 -22.78
N ARG A 4 -14.96 3.50 -22.30
CA ARG A 4 -14.15 4.41 -23.09
C ARG A 4 -13.51 3.61 -24.23
N ASN A 5 -13.70 4.05 -25.47
CA ASN A 5 -13.02 3.43 -26.61
C ASN A 5 -11.57 3.95 -26.65
N PHE A 6 -10.65 3.18 -26.11
CA PHE A 6 -9.22 3.48 -26.19
C PHE A 6 -8.69 3.21 -27.61
N PRO A 7 -7.92 4.13 -28.21
CA PRO A 7 -7.31 3.90 -29.50
C PRO A 7 -6.12 2.92 -29.36
N GLY A 8 -6.24 1.74 -29.96
CA GLY A 8 -5.17 0.72 -29.97
C GLY A 8 -5.52 -0.53 -29.16
N SER A 9 -4.93 -1.66 -29.53
CA SER A 9 -5.14 -2.95 -28.85
C SER A 9 -4.03 -3.31 -27.86
N ARG A 10 -2.96 -2.51 -27.77
CA ARG A 10 -1.85 -2.74 -26.84
C ARG A 10 -2.15 -2.05 -25.51
N TRP A 11 -1.86 -2.74 -24.42
CA TRP A 11 -2.12 -2.22 -23.08
C TRP A 11 -1.30 -0.94 -22.77
N GLN A 12 -0.13 -0.75 -23.38
CA GLN A 12 0.64 0.49 -23.25
C GLN A 12 -0.08 1.70 -23.84
N ASP A 13 -0.89 1.52 -24.90
CA ASP A 13 -1.66 2.60 -25.51
C ASP A 13 -2.78 3.04 -24.56
N VAL A 14 -3.45 2.06 -23.94
CA VAL A 14 -4.47 2.29 -22.90
C VAL A 14 -3.87 3.01 -21.70
N LEU A 15 -2.71 2.55 -21.20
CA LEU A 15 -2.02 3.19 -20.07
C LEU A 15 -1.67 4.65 -20.38
N ARG A 16 -1.14 4.94 -21.58
CA ARG A 16 -0.79 6.29 -22.00
C ARG A 16 -2.01 7.21 -22.07
N GLU A 17 -3.16 6.70 -22.52
CA GLU A 17 -4.39 7.50 -22.56
C GLU A 17 -4.94 7.76 -21.14
N ILE A 18 -4.92 6.76 -20.25
CA ILE A 18 -5.32 6.94 -18.84
C ILE A 18 -4.45 7.99 -18.13
N LYS A 19 -3.14 7.98 -18.38
CA LYS A 19 -2.20 8.95 -17.78
C LYS A 19 -2.44 10.41 -18.19
N ARG A 20 -3.22 10.67 -19.25
CA ARG A 20 -3.55 12.04 -19.69
C ARG A 20 -4.52 12.76 -18.77
N GLU A 21 -5.24 12.02 -17.93
CA GLU A 21 -6.15 12.59 -16.94
C GLU A 21 -5.38 13.01 -15.69
N THR A 22 -4.57 14.05 -15.85
CA THR A 22 -3.70 14.57 -14.79
C THR A 22 -4.49 15.26 -13.69
N ILE A 23 -3.95 15.24 -12.49
CA ILE A 23 -4.45 16.02 -11.35
C ILE A 23 -3.60 17.28 -11.25
N GLU A 24 -4.23 18.45 -11.25
CA GLU A 24 -3.50 19.71 -11.09
C GLU A 24 -2.88 19.80 -9.68
N PRO A 25 -1.63 20.27 -9.54
CA PRO A 25 -0.95 20.38 -8.23
C PRO A 25 -1.79 21.11 -7.18
N ALA A 26 -2.46 22.19 -7.57
CA ALA A 26 -3.32 22.99 -6.69
C ALA A 26 -4.56 22.24 -6.17
N GLN A 27 -4.94 21.14 -6.83
CA GLN A 27 -6.10 20.31 -6.49
C GLN A 27 -5.73 19.02 -5.76
N MET A 28 -4.44 18.70 -5.62
CA MET A 28 -3.98 17.42 -5.07
C MET A 28 -4.57 17.11 -3.69
N THR A 29 -4.49 18.04 -2.74
CA THR A 29 -5.01 17.83 -1.38
C THR A 29 -6.50 17.52 -1.37
N ASP A 30 -7.30 18.31 -2.09
CA ASP A 30 -8.75 18.14 -2.15
C ASP A 30 -9.13 16.83 -2.87
N HIS A 31 -8.43 16.52 -3.96
CA HIS A 31 -8.61 15.29 -4.72
C HIS A 31 -8.37 14.05 -3.87
N TYR A 32 -7.23 13.99 -3.17
CA TYR A 32 -6.89 12.87 -2.29
C TYR A 32 -7.78 12.82 -1.04
N THR A 33 -8.24 13.97 -0.52
CA THR A 33 -9.22 14.01 0.57
C THR A 33 -10.55 13.38 0.14
N SER A 34 -11.04 13.74 -1.04
CA SER A 34 -12.23 13.11 -1.63
C SER A 34 -12.02 11.62 -1.86
N ARG A 35 -10.84 11.22 -2.36
CA ARG A 35 -10.50 9.82 -2.62
C ARG A 35 -10.48 8.96 -1.36
N ILE A 36 -9.96 9.49 -0.24
CA ILE A 36 -10.03 8.79 1.05
C ILE A 36 -11.49 8.55 1.44
N ALA A 37 -12.34 9.57 1.36
CA ALA A 37 -13.75 9.43 1.74
C ALA A 37 -14.46 8.34 0.92
N GLN A 38 -14.19 8.28 -0.40
CA GLN A 38 -14.71 7.23 -1.28
C GLN A 38 -14.21 5.83 -0.89
N LEU A 39 -12.91 5.69 -0.58
CA LEU A 39 -12.34 4.40 -0.16
C LEU A 39 -12.85 3.97 1.21
N GLU A 40 -13.01 4.88 2.17
CA GLU A 40 -13.62 4.55 3.45
C GLU A 40 -15.08 4.12 3.32
N GLU A 41 -15.84 4.74 2.41
CA GLU A 41 -17.20 4.30 2.10
C GLU A 41 -17.21 2.86 1.56
N ILE A 42 -16.32 2.53 0.61
CA ILE A 42 -16.14 1.17 0.08
C ILE A 42 -15.81 0.20 1.22
N VAL A 43 -14.84 0.54 2.08
CA VAL A 43 -14.41 -0.31 3.19
C VAL A 43 -15.54 -0.57 4.17
N ARG A 44 -16.33 0.44 4.54
CA ARG A 44 -17.49 0.31 5.44
C ARG A 44 -18.61 -0.51 4.77
N LYS A 45 -18.95 -0.20 3.53
CA LYS A 45 -20.04 -0.85 2.78
C LYS A 45 -19.81 -2.34 2.60
N HIS A 46 -18.57 -2.75 2.36
CA HIS A 46 -18.20 -4.13 2.09
C HIS A 46 -17.66 -4.88 3.31
N ASP A 47 -17.75 -4.28 4.51
CA ASP A 47 -17.28 -4.86 5.77
C ASP A 47 -15.83 -5.36 5.68
N LEU A 48 -14.93 -4.56 5.10
CA LEU A 48 -13.58 -5.01 4.77
C LEU A 48 -12.67 -4.99 6.01
N VAL A 49 -12.65 -3.90 6.77
CA VAL A 49 -11.83 -3.76 8.00
C VAL A 49 -12.44 -2.66 8.87
N THR A 50 -12.24 -2.72 10.20
CA THR A 50 -12.79 -1.70 11.09
C THR A 50 -12.10 -0.35 10.88
N MET A 51 -12.90 0.68 10.56
CA MET A 51 -12.41 2.05 10.39
C MET A 51 -12.31 2.76 11.75
N PRO A 52 -11.23 3.54 11.99
CA PRO A 52 -11.12 4.37 13.17
C PRO A 52 -12.13 5.53 13.10
N SER A 53 -12.47 6.09 14.26
CA SER A 53 -13.41 7.22 14.36
C SER A 53 -12.79 8.55 13.95
N ARG A 54 -11.45 8.68 14.02
CA ARG A 54 -10.74 9.90 13.63
C ARG A 54 -10.61 10.03 12.11
N GLY A 55 -10.65 11.28 11.64
CA GLY A 55 -10.32 11.59 10.25
C GLY A 55 -8.85 11.29 9.91
N VAL A 56 -8.58 11.16 8.62
CA VAL A 56 -7.21 11.15 8.09
C VAL A 56 -6.75 12.59 7.92
N ARG A 57 -5.50 12.87 8.30
CA ARG A 57 -4.84 14.13 7.99
C ARG A 57 -4.07 13.98 6.69
N ILE A 58 -4.34 14.85 5.72
CA ILE A 58 -3.61 14.91 4.46
C ILE A 58 -2.88 16.26 4.39
N ARG A 59 -1.64 16.24 3.90
CA ARG A 59 -0.87 17.46 3.61
C ARG A 59 0.00 17.28 2.38
N THR A 60 0.37 18.39 1.75
CA THR A 60 1.45 18.40 0.76
C THR A 60 2.80 18.66 1.43
N THR A 61 3.88 18.30 0.75
CA THR A 61 5.25 18.65 1.15
C THR A 61 5.60 20.11 0.85
N SER A 62 6.62 20.63 1.53
CA SER A 62 7.39 21.79 1.04
C SER A 62 8.35 21.39 -0.09
N ASP A 63 8.86 22.37 -0.86
CA ASP A 63 9.82 22.09 -1.96
C ASP A 63 11.03 21.28 -1.51
N ALA A 64 11.57 21.59 -0.32
CA ALA A 64 12.72 20.88 0.24
C ALA A 64 12.38 19.43 0.64
N GLU A 65 11.19 19.20 1.21
CA GLU A 65 10.70 17.86 1.53
C GLU A 65 10.45 17.04 0.26
N SER A 66 9.90 17.65 -0.80
CA SER A 66 9.65 16.97 -2.08
C SER A 66 10.92 16.50 -2.78
N VAL A 67 12.03 17.23 -2.61
CA VAL A 67 13.33 16.82 -3.16
C VAL A 67 13.88 15.61 -2.40
N ALA A 68 13.66 15.55 -1.08
CA ALA A 68 14.12 14.45 -0.26
C ALA A 68 13.29 13.18 -0.46
N ASP A 69 11.96 13.31 -0.44
CA ASP A 69 11.01 12.20 -0.54
C ASP A 69 9.97 12.48 -1.65
N PRO A 70 10.28 12.13 -2.92
CA PRO A 70 9.46 12.48 -4.07
C PRO A 70 8.26 11.55 -4.30
N VAL A 71 7.92 10.71 -3.32
CA VAL A 71 6.81 9.74 -3.41
C VAL A 71 5.79 9.98 -2.30
N PRO A 72 4.48 9.76 -2.57
CA PRO A 72 3.45 9.76 -1.53
C PRO A 72 3.85 8.80 -0.41
N HIS A 73 3.70 9.22 0.85
CA HIS A 73 4.10 8.43 2.01
C HIS A 73 3.27 8.81 3.25
N VAL A 74 3.28 7.97 4.28
CA VAL A 74 2.76 8.33 5.61
C VAL A 74 3.90 8.79 6.51
N ASP A 75 3.75 9.99 7.07
CA ASP A 75 4.64 10.53 8.09
C ASP A 75 4.37 9.82 9.44
N PRO A 76 5.32 9.02 9.96
CA PRO A 76 5.12 8.23 11.17
C PRO A 76 5.27 9.04 12.46
N ALA A 77 5.49 10.36 12.41
CA ALA A 77 5.71 11.20 13.59
C ALA A 77 4.67 10.98 14.69
N GLY A 78 3.42 10.67 14.33
CA GLY A 78 2.35 10.39 15.27
C GLY A 78 2.41 9.05 16.02
N LEU A 79 3.37 8.18 15.73
CA LEU A 79 3.55 6.88 16.40
C LEU A 79 4.29 6.99 17.74
N ILE A 80 5.10 8.04 17.94
CA ILE A 80 5.93 8.28 19.14
C ILE A 80 5.22 9.28 20.07
N ALA A 81 5.30 9.05 21.39
CA ALA A 81 4.77 9.99 22.37
C ALA A 81 5.52 11.34 22.28
N GLY A 82 4.77 12.44 22.12
CA GLY A 82 5.32 13.77 21.90
C GLY A 82 5.74 14.09 20.45
N GLY A 83 5.54 13.15 19.51
CA GLY A 83 5.67 13.41 18.09
C GLY A 83 4.47 14.18 17.51
N GLY A 84 4.57 14.55 16.23
CA GLY A 84 3.52 15.25 15.48
C GLY A 84 2.26 14.39 15.23
N GLU A 85 1.44 14.79 14.26
CA GLU A 85 0.27 13.99 13.86
C GLU A 85 0.58 13.08 12.68
N LEU A 86 0.07 11.84 12.72
CA LEU A 86 0.16 10.90 11.60
C LEU A 86 -0.53 11.53 10.38
N SER A 87 0.19 11.70 9.29
CA SER A 87 -0.29 12.40 8.11
C SER A 87 0.02 11.62 6.84
N PHE A 88 -0.95 11.51 5.94
CA PHE A 88 -0.70 11.11 4.57
C PHE A 88 -0.13 12.31 3.80
N VAL A 89 1.10 12.18 3.31
CA VAL A 89 1.88 13.23 2.67
C VAL A 89 1.90 13.01 1.16
N ILE A 90 1.58 14.06 0.41
CA ILE A 90 1.59 14.06 -1.06
C ILE A 90 2.71 15.00 -1.54
N PRO A 91 3.74 14.48 -2.22
CA PRO A 91 4.82 15.33 -2.72
C PRO A 91 4.35 16.22 -3.88
N LEU A 92 4.82 17.47 -3.90
CA LEU A 92 4.70 18.37 -5.04
C LEU A 92 6.08 18.50 -5.70
N VAL A 93 6.25 18.20 -6.99
CA VAL A 93 7.58 18.31 -7.62
C VAL A 93 7.96 19.78 -7.75
N ALA A 94 9.25 20.09 -7.52
CA ALA A 94 9.80 21.44 -7.32
C ALA A 94 9.65 22.43 -8.50
N ASP A 95 9.15 21.99 -9.65
CA ASP A 95 8.83 22.83 -10.82
C ASP A 95 7.31 23.09 -10.97
N GLY A 96 6.51 22.70 -9.98
CA GLY A 96 5.05 22.75 -10.04
C GLY A 96 4.46 21.70 -10.96
N ARG A 97 5.23 20.69 -11.39
CA ARG A 97 4.71 19.50 -12.05
C ARG A 97 4.54 18.38 -11.04
N ALA A 98 3.81 17.37 -11.44
CA ALA A 98 3.53 16.22 -10.62
C ALA A 98 4.15 15.01 -11.33
N ASP A 99 4.73 14.05 -10.58
CA ASP A 99 5.41 12.89 -11.18
C ASP A 99 4.44 12.17 -12.14
N GLU A 100 4.82 12.01 -13.41
CA GLU A 100 3.93 11.52 -14.46
C GLU A 100 3.46 10.08 -14.21
N ASP A 101 4.15 9.33 -13.35
CA ASP A 101 3.78 7.99 -12.92
C ASP A 101 2.83 7.97 -11.70
N PHE A 102 2.63 9.10 -11.00
CA PHE A 102 1.80 9.18 -9.77
C PHE A 102 0.74 10.28 -9.75
N SER A 103 0.58 11.04 -10.84
CA SER A 103 -0.18 12.30 -10.83
C SER A 103 -1.37 12.33 -11.77
N PHE A 104 -2.07 11.21 -11.89
CA PHE A 104 -3.27 11.08 -12.71
C PHE A 104 -4.46 10.47 -11.93
N GLU A 105 -5.66 10.62 -12.47
CA GLU A 105 -6.91 10.28 -11.76
C GLU A 105 -6.91 8.82 -11.30
N ALA A 106 -6.62 7.90 -12.23
CA ALA A 106 -6.76 6.47 -11.97
C ALA A 106 -5.74 5.95 -10.93
N ILE A 107 -4.51 6.46 -10.92
CA ILE A 107 -3.47 6.07 -9.93
C ILE A 107 -3.82 6.52 -8.52
N SER A 108 -4.55 7.62 -8.37
CA SER A 108 -4.91 8.13 -7.05
C SER A 108 -5.71 7.12 -6.22
N TRP A 109 -6.49 6.23 -6.84
CA TRP A 109 -7.18 5.14 -6.11
C TRP A 109 -6.20 4.19 -5.44
N THR A 110 -5.20 3.72 -6.19
CA THR A 110 -4.20 2.78 -5.70
C THR A 110 -3.29 3.44 -4.67
N VAL A 111 -2.81 4.66 -4.94
CA VAL A 111 -1.97 5.42 -3.99
C VAL A 111 -2.73 5.71 -2.69
N THR A 112 -4.00 6.12 -2.78
CA THR A 112 -4.79 6.41 -1.57
C THR A 112 -5.10 5.15 -0.77
N ALA A 113 -5.31 4.01 -1.44
CA ALA A 113 -5.50 2.74 -0.74
C ALA A 113 -4.20 2.25 -0.07
N HIS A 114 -3.04 2.51 -0.69
CA HIS A 114 -1.72 2.12 -0.21
C HIS A 114 -1.27 2.99 0.96
N GLU A 115 -1.24 4.31 0.79
CA GLU A 115 -0.74 5.26 1.79
C GLU A 115 -1.81 5.62 2.81
N GLY A 116 -3.04 5.84 2.37
CA GLY A 116 -4.15 6.21 3.22
C GLY A 116 -4.83 5.00 3.85
N ARG A 117 -6.14 4.89 3.60
CA ARG A 117 -6.98 3.81 4.13
C ARG A 117 -7.48 2.93 2.98
N PRO A 118 -7.42 1.59 3.12
CA PRO A 118 -7.11 0.84 4.33
C PRO A 118 -5.61 0.50 4.56
N GLY A 119 -4.68 1.10 3.83
CA GLY A 119 -3.25 0.81 3.88
C GLY A 119 -2.49 1.39 5.09
N HIS A 120 -1.37 2.08 4.84
CA HIS A 120 -0.41 2.51 5.85
C HIS A 120 -1.02 3.37 6.94
N GLU A 121 -1.83 4.37 6.60
CA GLU A 121 -2.43 5.25 7.59
C GLU A 121 -3.29 4.44 8.56
N LEU A 122 -4.12 3.52 8.06
CA LEU A 122 -4.93 2.66 8.91
C LEU A 122 -4.06 1.76 9.79
N GLN A 123 -3.03 1.16 9.20
CA GLN A 123 -2.13 0.25 9.91
C GLN A 123 -1.44 0.95 11.09
N MET A 124 -0.87 2.13 10.84
CA MET A 124 -0.21 2.95 11.86
C MET A 124 -1.21 3.49 12.89
N THR A 125 -2.43 3.83 12.46
CA THR A 125 -3.53 4.19 13.38
C THR A 125 -3.83 3.06 14.35
N ALA A 126 -4.02 1.85 13.82
CA ALA A 126 -4.34 0.68 14.62
C ALA A 126 -3.23 0.39 15.64
N MET A 127 -1.96 0.55 15.26
CA MET A 127 -0.85 0.40 16.19
C MET A 127 -0.92 1.37 17.37
N LYS A 128 -1.31 2.63 17.12
CA LYS A 128 -1.45 3.66 18.15
C LYS A 128 -2.67 3.44 19.03
N GLU A 129 -3.82 3.19 18.42
CA GLU A 129 -5.13 3.20 19.12
C GLU A 129 -5.43 1.87 19.82
N ARG A 130 -4.88 0.74 19.35
CA ARG A 130 -5.11 -0.58 19.95
C ARG A 130 -4.15 -0.94 21.08
N GLY A 131 -3.41 0.05 21.59
CA GLY A 131 -2.60 -0.11 22.80
C GLY A 131 -1.39 -1.04 22.66
N LEU A 132 -0.80 -1.14 21.45
CA LEU A 132 0.43 -1.92 21.27
C LEU A 132 1.56 -1.40 22.16
N SER A 133 2.36 -2.33 22.67
CA SER A 133 3.56 -2.00 23.44
C SER A 133 4.49 -1.09 22.64
N LEU A 134 5.23 -0.21 23.33
CA LEU A 134 6.23 0.63 22.68
C LEU A 134 7.24 -0.20 21.90
N ALA A 135 7.60 -1.39 22.40
CA ALA A 135 8.50 -2.30 21.70
C ALA A 135 7.97 -2.70 20.32
N ARG A 136 6.69 -3.09 20.22
CA ARG A 136 6.05 -3.45 18.93
C ARG A 136 5.90 -2.24 18.01
N ARG A 137 5.61 -1.06 18.56
CA ARG A 137 5.46 0.17 17.75
C ARG A 137 6.77 0.68 17.17
N LEU A 138 7.87 0.57 17.92
CA LEU A 138 9.14 1.21 17.56
C LEU A 138 10.14 0.25 16.91
N PHE A 139 10.12 -1.04 17.26
CA PHE A 139 11.19 -1.97 16.86
C PHE A 139 10.70 -3.16 16.03
N ALA A 140 9.39 -3.37 15.87
CA ALA A 140 8.88 -4.45 15.03
C ALA A 140 8.66 -4.07 13.56
N LEU A 141 8.67 -2.76 13.24
CA LEU A 141 8.46 -2.27 11.88
C LEU A 141 9.44 -2.94 10.91
N ASN A 142 8.91 -3.55 9.86
CA ASN A 142 9.68 -4.15 8.78
C ASN A 142 8.95 -3.98 7.46
N ALA A 143 9.72 -3.82 6.38
CA ALA A 143 9.17 -3.55 5.05
C ALA A 143 8.21 -4.65 4.57
N ALA A 144 8.50 -5.93 4.83
CA ALA A 144 7.64 -7.01 4.35
C ALA A 144 6.22 -6.93 4.91
N ASN A 145 6.07 -6.67 6.22
CA ASN A 145 4.74 -6.51 6.82
C ASN A 145 4.08 -5.21 6.38
N VAL A 146 4.79 -4.08 6.49
CA VAL A 146 4.25 -2.74 6.25
C VAL A 146 3.83 -2.57 4.79
N GLU A 147 4.75 -2.82 3.85
CA GLU A 147 4.49 -2.73 2.42
C GLU A 147 3.54 -3.84 1.95
N GLY A 148 3.68 -5.05 2.53
CA GLY A 148 2.80 -6.17 2.22
C GLY A 148 1.33 -5.89 2.56
N TRP A 149 1.08 -5.25 3.71
CA TRP A 149 -0.27 -4.81 4.10
C TRP A 149 -0.82 -3.75 3.14
N ALA A 150 -0.02 -2.77 2.75
CA ALA A 150 -0.44 -1.71 1.84
C ALA A 150 -0.78 -2.25 0.44
N VAL A 151 0.08 -3.10 -0.15
CA VAL A 151 -0.22 -3.73 -1.45
C VAL A 151 -1.41 -4.69 -1.35
N TYR A 152 -1.56 -5.41 -0.23
CA TYR A 152 -2.76 -6.21 0.01
C TYR A 152 -4.03 -5.36 0.10
N SER A 153 -3.93 -4.16 0.68
CA SER A 153 -5.03 -3.19 0.79
C SER A 153 -5.47 -2.66 -0.57
N GLU A 154 -4.54 -2.43 -1.50
CA GLU A 154 -4.86 -2.11 -2.90
C GLU A 154 -5.71 -3.22 -3.54
N MET A 155 -5.30 -4.49 -3.37
CA MET A 155 -6.03 -5.64 -3.91
C MET A 155 -7.41 -5.82 -3.24
N LEU A 156 -7.52 -5.47 -1.95
CA LEU A 156 -8.74 -5.60 -1.18
C LEU A 156 -9.85 -4.67 -1.72
N VAL A 157 -9.51 -3.45 -2.12
CA VAL A 157 -10.47 -2.48 -2.67
C VAL A 157 -10.67 -2.61 -4.18
N ALA A 158 -9.72 -3.24 -4.89
CA ALA A 158 -9.73 -3.35 -6.35
C ALA A 158 -11.08 -3.83 -6.97
N PRO A 159 -11.85 -4.76 -6.39
CA PRO A 159 -13.14 -5.15 -6.97
C PRO A 159 -14.21 -4.04 -7.01
N PHE A 160 -14.02 -2.95 -6.26
CA PHE A 160 -15.04 -1.92 -6.01
C PHE A 160 -14.69 -0.55 -6.61
N ILE A 161 -13.49 -0.40 -7.19
CA ILE A 161 -13.01 0.85 -7.81
C ILE A 161 -13.22 0.81 -9.35
N PRO A 162 -13.13 1.97 -10.04
CA PRO A 162 -13.28 2.04 -11.50
C PRO A 162 -12.34 1.11 -12.28
N GLU A 163 -12.73 0.71 -13.50
CA GLU A 163 -12.00 -0.26 -14.30
C GLU A 163 -10.60 0.24 -14.70
N GLU A 164 -10.47 1.53 -15.02
CA GLU A 164 -9.21 2.21 -15.30
C GLU A 164 -8.28 2.18 -14.10
N ALA A 165 -8.81 2.43 -12.89
CA ALA A 165 -8.07 2.34 -11.64
C ALA A 165 -7.63 0.90 -11.34
N ARG A 166 -8.47 -0.10 -11.63
CA ARG A 166 -8.11 -1.52 -11.52
C ARG A 166 -6.98 -1.90 -12.46
N PHE A 167 -7.04 -1.43 -13.71
CA PHE A 167 -5.99 -1.63 -14.69
C PHE A 167 -4.66 -1.04 -14.21
N VAL A 168 -4.67 0.19 -13.68
CA VAL A 168 -3.48 0.84 -13.11
C VAL A 168 -2.98 0.12 -11.86
N GLY A 169 -3.86 -0.41 -11.01
CA GLY A 169 -3.48 -1.26 -9.88
C GLY A 169 -2.73 -2.52 -10.32
N LEU A 170 -3.15 -3.17 -11.41
CA LEU A 170 -2.43 -4.31 -11.99
C LEU A 170 -1.07 -3.91 -12.57
N HIS A 171 -0.98 -2.76 -13.23
CA HIS A 171 0.28 -2.19 -13.71
C HIS A 171 1.26 -1.94 -12.54
N ASN A 172 0.79 -1.37 -11.44
CA ASN A 172 1.59 -1.20 -10.22
C ASN A 172 2.00 -2.53 -9.57
N LEU A 173 1.13 -3.53 -9.58
CA LEU A 173 1.48 -4.86 -9.10
C LEU A 173 2.58 -5.50 -9.98
N ALA A 174 2.60 -5.22 -11.29
CA ALA A 174 3.69 -5.65 -12.16
C ALA A 174 5.03 -4.97 -11.79
N LEU A 175 5.01 -3.69 -11.40
CA LEU A 175 6.19 -3.03 -10.83
C LEU A 175 6.68 -3.71 -9.54
N ARG A 176 5.78 -4.06 -8.60
CA ARG A 176 6.19 -4.74 -7.36
C ARG A 176 6.78 -6.13 -7.63
N GLN A 177 6.30 -6.82 -8.66
CA GLN A 177 6.91 -8.07 -9.14
C GLN A 177 8.28 -7.82 -9.78
N ALA A 178 8.42 -6.78 -10.59
CA ALA A 178 9.69 -6.39 -11.18
C ALA A 178 10.71 -6.05 -10.09
N ARG A 179 10.35 -5.29 -9.06
CA ARG A 179 11.19 -5.01 -7.88
C ARG A 179 11.72 -6.30 -7.24
N ALA A 180 10.85 -7.27 -6.98
CA ALA A 180 11.23 -8.54 -6.36
C ALA A 180 12.19 -9.40 -7.21
N TYR A 181 12.26 -9.15 -8.52
CA TYR A 181 13.23 -9.76 -9.42
C TYR A 181 14.49 -8.90 -9.58
N LEU A 182 14.33 -7.64 -9.96
CA LEU A 182 15.39 -6.72 -10.35
C LEU A 182 16.32 -6.38 -9.19
N ASP A 183 15.79 -6.11 -8.00
CA ASP A 183 16.58 -5.74 -6.84
C ASP A 183 17.65 -6.81 -6.51
N PRO A 184 17.29 -8.09 -6.22
CA PRO A 184 18.31 -9.11 -5.99
C PRO A 184 19.11 -9.45 -7.25
N ALA A 185 18.52 -9.43 -8.45
CA ALA A 185 19.24 -9.75 -9.68
C ALA A 185 20.38 -8.75 -9.98
N LEU A 186 20.14 -7.45 -9.79
CA LEU A 186 21.15 -6.41 -9.93
C LEU A 186 22.26 -6.58 -8.89
N ASN A 187 21.89 -6.77 -7.62
CA ASN A 187 22.83 -6.94 -6.52
C ASN A 187 23.67 -8.23 -6.61
N LEU A 188 23.17 -9.25 -7.32
CA LEU A 188 23.90 -10.50 -7.60
C LEU A 188 24.62 -10.49 -8.96
N GLY A 189 24.58 -9.39 -9.71
CA GLY A 189 25.20 -9.27 -11.03
C GLY A 189 24.57 -10.19 -12.10
N GLN A 190 23.31 -10.58 -11.92
CA GLN A 190 22.56 -11.48 -12.81
C GLN A 190 21.86 -10.75 -13.96
N ILE A 191 21.74 -9.43 -13.87
CA ILE A 191 21.21 -8.55 -14.92
C ILE A 191 22.04 -7.26 -14.95
N GLN A 192 22.27 -6.71 -16.13
CA GLN A 192 22.97 -5.42 -16.26
C GLN A 192 22.03 -4.24 -15.97
N PRO A 193 22.52 -3.11 -15.42
CA PRO A 193 21.69 -1.93 -15.19
C PRO A 193 20.91 -1.46 -16.42
N ASP A 194 21.55 -1.42 -17.60
CA ASP A 194 20.89 -1.00 -18.84
C ASP A 194 19.73 -1.93 -19.24
N GLU A 195 19.85 -3.24 -18.97
CA GLU A 195 18.78 -4.22 -19.22
C GLU A 195 17.62 -4.05 -18.23
N ALA A 196 17.92 -3.76 -16.96
CA ALA A 196 16.91 -3.46 -15.95
C ALA A 196 16.15 -2.16 -16.27
N LEU A 197 16.85 -1.12 -16.73
CA LEU A 197 16.26 0.13 -17.20
C LEU A 197 15.34 -0.10 -18.40
N ALA A 198 15.79 -0.89 -19.38
CA ALA A 198 15.00 -1.26 -20.54
C ALA A 198 13.75 -2.06 -20.15
N LEU A 199 13.85 -2.96 -19.17
CA LEU A 199 12.71 -3.73 -18.68
C LEU A 199 11.65 -2.82 -18.07
N LEU A 200 12.03 -1.94 -17.14
CA LEU A 200 11.08 -1.03 -16.48
C LEU A 200 10.43 -0.06 -17.49
N THR A 201 11.19 0.50 -18.42
CA THR A 201 10.64 1.38 -19.46
C THR A 201 9.74 0.62 -20.45
N SER A 202 9.99 -0.66 -20.71
CA SER A 202 9.09 -1.51 -21.50
C SER A 202 7.72 -1.72 -20.86
N PHE A 203 7.63 -1.52 -19.55
CA PHE A 203 6.36 -1.56 -18.82
C PHE A 203 5.56 -0.25 -18.93
N GLY A 204 6.09 0.79 -19.60
CA GLY A 204 5.40 2.06 -19.75
C GLY A 204 5.59 3.03 -18.57
N PHE A 205 6.58 2.74 -17.72
CA PHE A 205 7.13 3.71 -16.77
C PHE A 205 8.03 4.72 -17.48
N SER A 206 8.10 5.93 -16.94
CA SER A 206 9.01 6.96 -17.41
C SER A 206 10.46 6.53 -17.24
N ARG A 207 11.35 7.04 -18.10
CA ARG A 207 12.79 6.78 -17.95
C ARG A 207 13.32 7.32 -16.62
N SER A 208 12.87 8.52 -16.23
CA SER A 208 13.25 9.15 -14.96
C SER A 208 12.81 8.34 -13.76
N PHE A 209 11.60 7.76 -13.78
CA PHE A 209 11.15 6.86 -12.73
C PHE A 209 11.98 5.57 -12.70
N ALA A 210 12.24 4.97 -13.85
CA ALA A 210 13.03 3.75 -13.94
C ALA A 210 14.49 3.94 -13.45
N GLU A 211 15.12 5.09 -13.77
CA GLU A 211 16.45 5.44 -13.25
C GLU A 211 16.44 5.57 -11.71
N LYS A 212 15.45 6.24 -11.12
CA LYS A 212 15.29 6.32 -9.66
C LYS A 212 15.09 4.95 -9.00
N GLU A 213 14.32 4.06 -9.64
CA GLU A 213 14.15 2.69 -9.14
C GLU A 213 15.48 1.92 -9.15
N LEU A 214 16.30 2.08 -10.18
CA LEU A 214 17.64 1.48 -10.23
C LEU A 214 18.55 2.02 -9.12
N ASP A 215 18.54 3.34 -8.89
CA ASP A 215 19.30 3.96 -7.80
C ASP A 215 18.89 3.39 -6.43
N ARG A 216 17.58 3.19 -6.21
CA ARG A 216 17.06 2.54 -5.00
C ARG A 216 17.59 1.14 -4.80
N TYR A 217 17.64 0.34 -5.87
CA TYR A 217 18.08 -1.05 -5.82
C TYR A 217 19.59 -1.18 -5.59
N LEU A 218 20.39 -0.26 -6.16
CA LEU A 218 21.85 -0.36 -6.18
C LEU A 218 22.52 0.41 -5.03
N PHE A 219 21.97 1.54 -4.61
CA PHE A 219 22.66 2.50 -3.75
C PHE A 219 21.89 2.84 -2.48
N ASP A 220 20.59 3.16 -2.58
CA ASP A 220 19.87 3.71 -1.43
C ASP A 220 19.43 2.63 -0.45
N THR A 221 18.74 1.58 -0.95
CA THR A 221 18.18 0.52 -0.12
C THR A 221 18.25 -0.88 -0.76
N PRO A 222 19.47 -1.43 -1.00
CA PRO A 222 19.61 -2.76 -1.61
C PRO A 222 18.88 -3.87 -0.83
N GLY A 223 18.13 -4.70 -1.55
CA GLY A 223 17.38 -5.83 -0.99
C GLY A 223 16.06 -5.48 -0.30
N ARG A 224 15.68 -4.19 -0.24
CA ARG A 224 14.43 -3.73 0.39
C ARG A 224 13.22 -3.93 -0.52
N ASP A 225 13.33 -3.66 -1.81
CA ASP A 225 12.16 -3.43 -2.67
C ASP A 225 11.48 -4.73 -3.09
N GLY A 226 12.14 -5.88 -2.92
CA GLY A 226 11.47 -7.19 -2.97
C GLY A 226 10.44 -7.42 -1.85
N ALA A 227 10.51 -6.65 -0.76
CA ALA A 227 9.63 -6.81 0.40
C ALA A 227 8.15 -6.54 0.09
N TYR A 228 7.84 -5.67 -0.88
CA TYR A 228 6.46 -5.35 -1.29
C TYR A 228 5.72 -6.61 -1.76
N TYR A 229 6.27 -7.27 -2.78
CA TYR A 229 5.63 -8.45 -3.37
C TYR A 229 5.73 -9.66 -2.46
N TYR A 230 6.87 -9.86 -1.78
CA TYR A 230 7.01 -10.91 -0.77
C TYR A 230 5.96 -10.76 0.34
N GLY A 231 5.81 -9.55 0.87
CA GLY A 231 4.83 -9.21 1.90
C GLY A 231 3.40 -9.48 1.48
N LEU A 232 3.03 -9.08 0.26
CA LEU A 232 1.72 -9.39 -0.33
C LEU A 232 1.47 -10.92 -0.35
N LEU A 233 2.45 -11.70 -0.83
CA LEU A 233 2.31 -13.16 -0.91
C LEU A 233 2.12 -13.76 0.49
N ARG A 234 2.90 -13.31 1.48
CA ARG A 234 2.74 -13.78 2.87
C ARG A 234 1.39 -13.40 3.46
N MET A 235 0.86 -12.22 3.16
CA MET A 235 -0.47 -11.79 3.61
C MET A 235 -1.59 -12.66 2.99
N LYS A 236 -1.47 -12.99 1.70
CA LYS A 236 -2.40 -13.91 1.02
C LYS A 236 -2.35 -15.32 1.59
N GLU A 237 -1.15 -15.83 1.89
CA GLU A 237 -0.97 -17.13 2.55
C GLU A 237 -1.58 -17.15 3.96
N LEU A 238 -1.35 -16.10 4.74
CA LEU A 238 -1.95 -15.93 6.07
C LEU A 238 -3.48 -15.93 5.99
N ARG A 239 -4.06 -15.19 5.05
CA ARG A 239 -5.51 -15.20 4.81
C ARG A 239 -6.01 -16.61 4.45
N ALA A 240 -5.36 -17.29 3.51
CA ALA A 240 -5.76 -18.63 3.10
C ALA A 240 -5.68 -19.64 4.26
N ALA A 241 -4.67 -19.51 5.13
CA ALA A 241 -4.55 -20.32 6.35
C ALA A 241 -5.71 -20.05 7.32
N ALA A 242 -6.07 -18.78 7.54
CA ALA A 242 -7.19 -18.39 8.40
C ALA A 242 -8.54 -18.86 7.84
N GLU A 243 -8.78 -18.71 6.53
CA GLU A 243 -9.97 -19.22 5.84
C GLU A 243 -10.09 -20.74 6.00
N LYS A 244 -8.99 -21.48 5.81
CA LYS A 244 -8.95 -22.93 6.01
C LYS A 244 -9.24 -23.34 7.46
N GLN A 245 -8.67 -22.62 8.43
CA GLN A 245 -8.79 -22.95 9.85
C GLN A 245 -10.19 -22.66 10.42
N LEU A 246 -10.80 -21.55 10.02
CA LEU A 246 -12.11 -21.14 10.54
C LEU A 246 -13.28 -21.69 9.71
N GLY A 247 -13.03 -22.04 8.44
CA GLY A 247 -14.04 -22.57 7.53
C GLY A 247 -15.25 -21.62 7.43
N PRO A 248 -16.49 -22.12 7.60
CA PRO A 248 -17.70 -21.30 7.57
C PRO A 248 -17.74 -20.15 8.60
N ARG A 249 -16.89 -20.18 9.63
CA ARG A 249 -16.81 -19.14 10.66
C ARG A 249 -15.85 -18.01 10.28
N PHE A 250 -15.13 -18.11 9.16
CA PHE A 250 -14.24 -17.07 8.70
C PHE A 250 -15.02 -15.77 8.44
N ASN A 251 -14.52 -14.66 8.98
CA ASN A 251 -15.04 -13.33 8.73
C ASN A 251 -13.89 -12.42 8.33
N LEU A 252 -14.01 -11.76 7.17
CA LEU A 252 -12.93 -10.98 6.56
C LEU A 252 -12.53 -9.78 7.43
N ARG A 253 -13.51 -9.01 7.93
CA ARG A 253 -13.24 -7.88 8.84
C ARG A 253 -12.47 -8.33 10.08
N ARG A 254 -12.93 -9.39 10.75
CA ARG A 254 -12.26 -9.93 11.95
C ARG A 254 -10.84 -10.40 11.65
N PHE A 255 -10.63 -11.06 10.51
CA PHE A 255 -9.29 -11.43 10.08
C PHE A 255 -8.37 -10.20 9.94
N HIS A 256 -8.80 -9.16 9.25
CA HIS A 256 -8.02 -7.93 9.10
C HIS A 256 -7.80 -7.21 10.43
N ASP A 257 -8.82 -7.18 11.30
CA ASP A 257 -8.68 -6.63 12.64
C ASP A 257 -7.66 -7.40 13.47
N ALA A 258 -7.66 -8.74 13.43
CA ALA A 258 -6.67 -9.55 14.12
C ALA A 258 -5.24 -9.28 13.59
N VAL A 259 -5.06 -9.16 12.26
CA VAL A 259 -3.78 -8.78 11.65
C VAL A 259 -3.28 -7.43 12.19
N LEU A 260 -4.14 -6.39 12.13
CA LEU A 260 -3.79 -5.05 12.59
C LEU A 260 -3.53 -4.98 14.11
N ALA A 261 -4.21 -5.81 14.90
CA ALA A 261 -4.02 -5.88 16.35
C ALA A 261 -2.63 -6.41 16.75
N GLN A 262 -1.93 -7.12 15.86
CA GLN A 262 -0.57 -7.59 16.14
C GLN A 262 0.51 -6.55 15.82
N GLY A 263 0.18 -5.51 15.04
CA GLY A 263 1.14 -4.55 14.51
C GLY A 263 2.01 -5.14 13.40
N ALA A 264 3.21 -4.60 13.23
CA ALA A 264 4.07 -4.93 12.10
C ALA A 264 4.97 -6.14 12.38
N LEU A 265 4.49 -7.18 13.08
CA LEU A 265 5.34 -8.34 13.37
C LEU A 265 5.88 -8.99 12.07
N PRO A 266 7.11 -9.51 12.05
CA PRO A 266 7.57 -10.37 10.97
C PRO A 266 6.60 -11.54 10.76
N PHE A 267 6.39 -11.97 9.51
CA PHE A 267 5.36 -12.96 9.18
C PHE A 267 5.50 -14.31 9.91
N SER A 268 6.73 -14.69 10.30
CA SER A 268 7.00 -15.88 11.13
C SER A 268 6.39 -15.79 12.53
N LEU A 269 6.20 -14.58 13.07
CA LEU A 269 5.54 -14.32 14.34
C LEU A 269 4.07 -13.89 14.16
N LEU A 270 3.78 -13.11 13.11
CA LEU A 270 2.44 -12.63 12.81
C LEU A 270 1.47 -13.78 12.55
N THR A 271 1.88 -14.74 11.72
CA THR A 271 1.01 -15.85 11.28
C THR A 271 0.48 -16.66 12.45
N PRO A 272 1.32 -17.24 13.33
CA PRO A 272 0.81 -17.98 14.47
C PRO A 272 -0.01 -17.09 15.42
N ALA A 273 0.42 -15.84 15.66
CA ALA A 273 -0.29 -14.93 16.57
C ALA A 273 -1.72 -14.61 16.08
N VAL A 274 -1.91 -14.35 14.79
CA VAL A 274 -3.23 -14.07 14.20
C VAL A 274 -4.12 -15.32 14.22
N LEU A 275 -3.58 -16.49 13.89
CA LEU A 275 -4.34 -17.73 13.88
C LEU A 275 -4.77 -18.18 15.29
N GLU A 276 -3.93 -17.93 16.29
CA GLU A 276 -4.25 -18.15 17.70
C GLU A 276 -5.37 -17.21 18.18
N ASP A 277 -5.23 -15.91 17.92
CA ASP A 277 -6.21 -14.87 18.29
C ASP A 277 -7.61 -15.20 17.74
N LEU A 278 -7.68 -15.51 16.43
CA LEU A 278 -8.94 -15.88 15.79
C LEU A 278 -9.56 -17.18 16.35
N SER A 279 -8.74 -18.09 16.87
CA SER A 279 -9.22 -19.35 17.46
C SER A 279 -9.75 -19.17 18.89
N ALA A 280 -9.10 -18.30 19.66
CA ALA A 280 -9.53 -17.96 21.01
C ALA A 280 -10.92 -17.32 21.00
N GLU A 281 -11.17 -16.41 20.04
CA GLU A 281 -12.50 -15.80 19.85
C GLU A 281 -13.56 -16.79 19.38
N ALA A 282 -13.16 -17.76 18.56
CA ALA A 282 -14.08 -18.76 17.99
C ALA A 282 -14.43 -19.89 18.99
N SER A 283 -13.77 -19.95 20.14
CA SER A 283 -14.08 -20.91 21.20
C SER A 283 -15.26 -20.39 22.05
N PRO A 284 -16.31 -21.19 22.31
CA PRO A 284 -17.37 -20.76 23.22
C PRO A 284 -16.75 -20.45 24.58
N LYS A 285 -17.01 -19.24 25.11
CA LYS A 285 -16.65 -18.91 26.50
C LYS A 285 -17.18 -20.03 27.38
N ARG A 286 -16.31 -20.83 27.99
CA ARG A 286 -16.72 -21.74 29.07
C ARG A 286 -17.37 -20.82 30.11
N GLY A 287 -18.69 -20.95 30.28
CA GLY A 287 -19.40 -20.28 31.36
C GLY A 287 -18.71 -20.60 32.69
N PRO A 288 -18.82 -19.72 33.71
CA PRO A 288 -18.24 -20.00 35.01
C PRO A 288 -18.73 -21.38 35.46
N GLY A 289 -17.79 -22.32 35.57
CA GLY A 289 -18.08 -23.66 36.08
C GLY A 289 -18.60 -23.54 37.50
N LEU A 290 -19.71 -24.22 37.76
CA LEU A 290 -20.30 -24.46 39.08
C LEU A 290 -19.27 -25.10 40.04
#